data_AF-A0A660V521-F1
#
_entry.id   AF-A0A660V521-F1
#
_cell.length_a   1.000
_cell.length_b   1.000
_cell.length_c   1.000
_cell.angle_alpha   90.00
_cell.angle_beta   90.00
_cell.angle_gamma   90.00
#
_symmetry.space_group_name_H-M   'P 1'
#
loop_
_entity.id
_entity.type
_entity.pdbx_description
1 polymer ?
#
loop_
_entity_poly.entity_id
_entity_poly.type
_entity_poly.pdbx_seq_one_letter_code
_entity_poly.pdbx_strand_id
1 'polypeptide(L)'
;MGKIKVALFGVGNCASALVQGIYYCRAKGKDGSVGVMHWDIGGYTPGDIEVVAAFDIDARKVGRDLAEAIFAPPNCTKVFFREVPETG
;
A
#
# COMPACT_ATOMS: atom_id res chain seq x y z
N MET A 1 13.04 15.59 1.85
CA MET A 1 13.59 14.32 1.31
C MET A 1 12.76 13.90 0.11
N GLY A 2 13.29 13.09 -0.80
CA GLY A 2 12.50 12.50 -1.89
C GLY A 2 11.56 11.38 -1.43
N LYS A 3 10.68 10.91 -2.31
CA LYS A 3 9.86 9.70 -2.09
C LYS A 3 10.64 8.43 -2.40
N ILE A 4 10.34 7.34 -1.69
CA ILE A 4 10.82 5.98 -1.99
C ILE A 4 9.84 5.36 -2.98
N LYS A 5 10.24 5.34 -4.25
CA LYS A 5 9.45 4.71 -5.32
C LYS A 5 9.59 3.21 -5.26
N VAL A 6 8.48 2.49 -5.11
CA VAL A 6 8.43 1.03 -5.05
C VAL A 6 7.57 0.46 -6.17
N ALA A 7 7.95 -0.72 -6.65
CA ALA A 7 7.15 -1.53 -7.56
C ALA A 7 6.70 -2.81 -6.86
N LEU A 8 5.46 -3.23 -7.09
CA LEU A 8 4.90 -4.46 -6.55
C LEU A 8 4.89 -5.55 -7.64
N PHE A 9 5.48 -6.69 -7.35
CA PHE A 9 5.41 -7.88 -8.23
C PHE A 9 4.54 -8.94 -7.55
N GLY A 10 3.30 -9.05 -8.00
CA GLY A 10 2.23 -9.80 -7.36
C GLY A 10 1.40 -8.95 -6.41
N VAL A 11 0.15 -8.68 -6.76
CA VAL A 11 -0.79 -7.87 -5.98
C VAL A 11 -1.65 -8.78 -5.09
N GLY A 12 -0.98 -9.59 -4.27
CA GLY A 12 -1.60 -10.53 -3.33
C GLY A 12 -2.02 -9.91 -1.98
N ASN A 13 -2.33 -10.75 -0.99
CA ASN A 13 -2.66 -10.30 0.37
C ASN A 13 -1.56 -9.44 1.01
N CYS A 14 -0.29 -9.76 0.79
CA CYS A 14 0.82 -8.96 1.32
C CYS A 14 0.87 -7.57 0.69
N ALA A 15 0.69 -7.47 -0.63
CA ALA A 15 0.58 -6.19 -1.32
C ALA A 15 -0.62 -5.39 -0.82
N SER A 16 -1.77 -6.04 -0.64
CA SER A 16 -2.97 -5.41 -0.09
C SER A 16 -2.74 -4.85 1.31
N ALA A 17 -2.16 -5.64 2.23
CA ALA A 17 -1.85 -5.17 3.57
C ALA A 17 -0.80 -4.04 3.57
N LEU A 18 0.21 -4.11 2.70
CA LEU A 18 1.22 -3.06 2.57
C LEU A 18 0.62 -1.74 2.09
N VAL A 19 -0.17 -1.76 1.02
CA VAL A 19 -0.79 -0.56 0.46
C VAL A 19 -1.74 0.05 1.49
N GLN A 20 -2.62 -0.75 2.09
CA GLN A 20 -3.49 -0.29 3.19
C GLN A 20 -2.66 0.32 4.34
N GLY A 21 -1.55 -0.32 4.72
CA GLY A 21 -0.65 0.14 5.78
C GLY A 21 0.01 1.50 5.48
N ILE A 22 0.45 1.73 4.25
CA ILE A 22 1.04 3.01 3.82
C ILE A 22 0.01 4.14 3.98
N TYR A 23 -1.20 3.97 3.44
CA TYR A 23 -2.23 5.00 3.53
C TYR A 23 -2.79 5.17 4.94
N TYR A 24 -2.90 4.09 5.71
CA TYR A 24 -3.20 4.14 7.14
C TYR A 24 -2.18 4.98 7.91
N CYS A 25 -0.88 4.77 7.67
CA CYS A 25 0.17 5.55 8.31
C CYS A 25 0.13 7.03 7.91
N ARG A 26 -0.12 7.32 6.63
CA ARG A 26 -0.30 8.70 6.16
C ARG A 26 -1.47 9.39 6.85
N ALA A 27 -2.60 8.69 7.02
CA ALA A 27 -3.81 9.26 7.60
C ALA A 27 -3.75 9.40 9.12
N LYS A 28 -3.12 8.45 9.82
CA LYS A 28 -3.08 8.43 11.29
C LYS A 28 -1.85 9.12 11.89
N GLY A 29 -0.75 9.21 11.15
CA GLY A 29 0.50 9.77 11.63
C GLY A 29 1.15 8.95 12.75
N LYS A 30 2.29 9.43 13.25
CA LYS A 30 3.16 8.71 14.17
C LYS A 30 2.45 8.19 15.42
N ASP A 31 1.63 9.03 16.04
CA ASP A 31 1.00 8.73 17.33
C ASP A 31 -0.32 7.95 17.17
N GLY A 32 -0.89 7.94 15.96
CA GLY A 32 -2.14 7.23 15.67
C GLY A 32 -1.95 5.87 14.99
N SER A 33 -0.75 5.56 14.51
CA SER A 33 -0.44 4.32 13.82
C SER A 33 0.13 3.25 14.75
N VAL A 34 -0.29 2.01 14.56
CA VAL A 34 0.23 0.83 15.27
C VAL A 34 1.01 -0.09 14.34
N GLY A 35 1.99 -0.82 14.88
CA GLY A 35 2.75 -1.83 14.13
C GLY A 35 4.00 -1.34 13.40
N VAL A 36 4.40 -0.07 13.59
CA VAL A 36 5.66 0.48 13.06
C VAL A 36 6.61 0.74 14.23
N MET A 37 7.68 -0.05 14.34
CA MET A 37 8.65 0.07 15.45
C MET A 37 9.47 1.36 15.38
N HIS A 38 9.89 1.75 14.17
CA HIS A 38 10.66 2.96 13.90
C HIS A 38 9.90 3.81 12.91
N TRP A 39 9.34 4.91 13.38
CA TRP A 39 8.58 5.83 12.52
C TRP A 39 9.46 6.54 11.49
N ASP A 40 10.72 6.79 11.85
CA ASP A 40 11.72 7.39 10.98
C ASP A 40 12.91 6.43 10.87
N ILE A 41 13.29 6.11 9.65
CA ILE A 41 14.50 5.36 9.34
C ILE A 41 15.30 6.17 8.31
N GLY A 42 16.39 6.79 8.76
CA GLY A 42 17.24 7.58 7.87
C GLY A 42 16.54 8.80 7.26
N GLY A 43 15.58 9.39 7.98
CA GLY A 43 14.78 10.53 7.49
C GLY A 43 13.60 10.14 6.59
N TYR A 44 13.29 8.86 6.46
CA TYR A 44 12.12 8.36 5.74
C TYR A 44 11.07 7.84 6.72
N THR A 45 9.83 8.24 6.46
CA THR A 45 8.65 7.75 7.18
C THR A 45 7.85 6.77 6.31
N PRO A 46 6.92 5.99 6.89
CA PRO A 46 6.00 5.16 6.09
C PRO A 46 5.24 5.94 5.01
N GLY A 47 4.97 7.24 5.26
CA GLY A 47 4.30 8.12 4.30
C GLY A 47 5.14 8.50 3.08
N ASP A 48 6.45 8.20 3.10
CA ASP A 48 7.37 8.47 2.00
C ASP A 48 7.47 7.32 1.00
N ILE A 49 6.90 6.16 1.31
CA ILE A 49 6.77 5.04 0.37
C ILE A 49 5.69 5.38 -0.64
N GLU A 50 6.02 5.32 -1.94
CA GLU A 50 5.12 5.59 -3.05
C GLU A 50 5.14 4.40 -4.01
N VAL A 51 3.99 3.74 -4.18
CA VAL A 51 3.87 2.67 -5.17
C VAL A 51 3.69 3.31 -6.54
N VAL A 52 4.64 3.06 -7.43
CA VAL A 52 4.66 3.66 -8.78
C VAL A 52 4.43 2.65 -9.90
N ALA A 53 4.41 1.37 -9.57
CA ALA A 53 4.12 0.30 -10.52
C ALA A 53 3.62 -0.94 -9.77
N ALA A 54 2.75 -1.70 -10.42
CA ALA A 54 2.31 -3.00 -9.95
C ALA A 54 2.16 -3.96 -11.13
N PHE A 55 2.54 -5.21 -10.91
CA PHE A 55 2.48 -6.28 -11.90
C PHE A 55 1.73 -7.47 -11.33
N ASP A 56 0.80 -8.03 -12.09
CA ASP A 56 0.06 -9.25 -11.75
C ASP A 56 -0.27 -10.02 -13.03
N ILE A 57 -0.70 -11.28 -12.88
CA ILE A 57 -1.16 -12.13 -13.99
C ILE A 57 -2.67 -12.39 -13.91
N ASP A 58 -3.29 -12.10 -12.76
CA ASP A 58 -4.70 -12.33 -12.54
C ASP A 58 -5.53 -11.35 -13.37
N ALA A 59 -6.37 -11.87 -14.27
CA ALA A 59 -7.24 -11.07 -15.13
C ALA A 59 -8.21 -10.16 -14.35
N ARG A 60 -8.46 -10.44 -13.07
CA ARG A 60 -9.25 -9.56 -12.19
C ARG A 60 -8.49 -8.33 -11.72
N LYS A 61 -7.16 -8.32 -11.84
CA LYS A 61 -6.25 -7.27 -11.35
C LYS A 61 -5.54 -6.54 -12.49
N VAL A 62 -5.18 -7.26 -13.56
CA VAL A 62 -4.54 -6.69 -14.75
C VAL A 62 -5.45 -5.63 -15.39
N GLY A 63 -4.88 -4.46 -15.69
CA GLY A 63 -5.61 -3.34 -16.30
C GLY A 63 -6.50 -2.55 -15.35
N ARG A 64 -6.42 -2.82 -14.04
CA ARG A 64 -7.11 -2.04 -13.00
C ARG A 64 -6.15 -1.15 -12.24
N ASP A 65 -6.68 -0.06 -11.71
CA ASP A 65 -5.96 0.78 -10.74
C ASP A 65 -5.55 -0.06 -9.51
N LEU A 66 -4.40 0.27 -8.91
CA LEU A 66 -3.90 -0.46 -7.76
C LEU A 66 -4.87 -0.41 -6.58
N ALA A 67 -5.55 0.73 -6.36
CA ALA A 67 -6.53 0.90 -5.29
C ALA A 67 -7.70 -0.10 -5.40
N GLU A 68 -8.04 -0.54 -6.62
CA GLU A 68 -9.01 -1.61 -6.82
C GLU A 68 -8.36 -3.00 -6.72
N ALA A 69 -7.22 -3.20 -7.38
CA ALA A 69 -6.58 -4.50 -7.52
C ALA A 69 -6.20 -5.13 -6.17
N ILE A 70 -5.85 -4.33 -5.17
CA ILE A 70 -5.54 -4.83 -3.82
C ILE A 70 -6.73 -5.47 -3.09
N PHE A 71 -7.97 -5.15 -3.50
CA PHE A 71 -9.19 -5.72 -2.93
C PHE A 71 -9.83 -6.78 -3.83
N ALA A 72 -9.30 -6.98 -5.04
CA ALA A 72 -9.81 -7.99 -5.95
C ALA A 72 -9.55 -9.41 -5.41
N PRO A 73 -10.54 -10.33 -5.44
CA PRO A 73 -10.35 -11.73 -5.11
C PRO A 73 -9.18 -12.35 -5.91
N PRO A 74 -8.42 -13.32 -5.35
CA PRO A 74 -8.66 -14.03 -4.10
C PRO A 74 -8.03 -13.33 -2.89
N ASN A 75 -7.67 -12.04 -2.99
CA ASN A 75 -7.23 -11.32 -1.81
C ASN A 75 -8.36 -11.32 -0.77
N CYS A 76 -8.00 -11.70 0.45
CA CYS A 76 -8.89 -11.92 1.58
C CYS A 76 -8.27 -11.43 2.90
N THR A 77 -7.15 -10.69 2.83
CA THR A 77 -6.59 -10.03 4.01
C THR A 77 -7.62 -9.08 4.62
N LYS A 78 -7.51 -8.85 5.93
CA LYS A 78 -8.40 -7.93 6.65
C LYS A 78 -8.33 -6.55 6.00
N VAL A 79 -9.50 -5.99 5.66
CA VAL A 79 -9.60 -4.60 5.26
C VAL A 79 -9.56 -3.75 6.52
N PHE A 80 -8.42 -3.09 6.78
CA PHE A 80 -8.22 -2.22 7.94
C PHE A 80 -8.06 -0.75 7.56
N PHE A 81 -7.89 -0.46 6.26
CA PHE A 81 -7.90 0.89 5.72
C PHE A 81 -8.43 0.86 4.29
N ARG A 82 -9.61 1.45 4.05
CA ARG A 82 -10.30 1.33 2.75
C ARG A 82 -10.09 2.56 1.87
N GLU A 83 -9.77 3.70 2.47
CA GLU A 83 -9.64 5.00 1.81
C GLU A 83 -8.32 5.13 1.03
N VAL A 84 -8.07 4.20 0.10
CA VAL A 84 -6.96 4.28 -0.84
C VAL A 84 -7.43 5.07 -2.07
N PRO A 85 -6.87 6.27 -2.33
CA PRO A 85 -7.20 7.05 -3.52
C PRO A 85 -6.70 6.34 -4.78
N GLU A 86 -7.31 6.66 -5.93
CA GLU A 86 -6.81 6.22 -7.24
C GLU A 86 -5.33 6.57 -7.39
N THR A 87 -4.59 5.61 -7.93
CA THR A 87 -3.13 5.66 -8.04
C THR A 87 -2.64 6.02 -9.43
N GLY A 88 -3.50 5.87 -10.45
CA GLY A 88 -3.19 6.18 -11.85
C GLY A 88 -2.81 4.93 -12.64
#